data_AF-A0A519SLY8-F1
#
_entry.id   AF-A0A519SLY8-F1
#
_cell.length_a   1.000
_cell.length_b   1.000
_cell.length_c   1.000
_cell.angle_alpha   90.00
_cell.angle_beta   90.00
_cell.angle_gamma   90.00
#
_symmetry.space_group_name_H-M   'P 1'
#
loop_
_entity.id
_entity.type
_entity.pdbx_description
1 polymer ?
#
loop_
_entity_poly.entity_id
_entity_poly.type
_entity_poly.pdbx_seq_one_letter_code
_entity_poly.pdbx_strand_id
1 'polypeptide(L)' 'MQFALINNVKSEPFKGAKGICNLCLKEVIAKCGDIKVHHWAHLKTNACDKWWENE' A
#
# COMPACT_ATOMS: atom_id res chain seq x y z
N MET A 1 3.84 2.05 2.72
CA MET A 1 3.73 0.62 3.06
C MET A 1 4.69 -0.16 2.18
N GLN A 2 5.41 -1.14 2.74
CA GLN A 2 6.54 -1.82 2.08
C GLN A 2 6.12 -3.05 1.27
N PHE A 3 5.04 -3.75 1.68
CA PHE A 3 4.53 -4.94 0.98
C PHE A 3 3.01 -4.91 0.82
N ALA A 4 2.52 -5.40 -0.31
CA ALA A 4 1.10 -5.66 -0.59
C ALA A 4 0.90 -7.12 -1.03
N LEU A 5 -0.31 -7.62 -0.89
CA LEU A 5 -0.71 -8.94 -1.38
C LEU A 5 -1.17 -8.83 -2.84
N ILE A 6 -0.47 -9.49 -3.74
CA ILE A 6 -0.86 -9.67 -5.14
C ILE A 6 -1.10 -11.15 -5.32
N ASN A 7 -2.32 -11.56 -5.67
CA ASN A 7 -2.70 -12.99 -5.75
C ASN A 7 -2.34 -13.77 -4.47
N ASN A 8 -2.61 -13.20 -3.30
CA ASN A 8 -2.22 -13.72 -1.98
C ASN A 8 -0.70 -13.86 -1.73
N VAL A 9 0.15 -13.30 -2.59
CA VAL A 9 1.61 -13.31 -2.41
C VAL A 9 2.10 -11.92 -2.02
N LYS A 10 2.91 -11.83 -0.96
CA LYS A 10 3.55 -10.57 -0.56
C LYS A 10 4.51 -10.11 -1.66
N SER A 11 4.26 -8.92 -2.19
CA SER A 11 5.02 -8.32 -3.28
C SER A 11 5.42 -6.89 -2.95
N GLU A 12 6.61 -6.52 -3.43
CA GLU A 12 7.15 -5.16 -3.34
C GLU A 12 6.51 -4.24 -4.39
N PRO A 13 6.51 -2.91 -4.16
CA PRO A 13 5.93 -1.95 -5.08
C PRO A 13 6.78 -1.83 -6.35
N PHE A 14 6.20 -2.19 -7.50
CA PHE A 14 6.78 -2.00 -8.82
C PHE A 14 5.89 -1.13 -9.71
N LYS A 15 6.48 -0.52 -10.75
CA LYS A 15 5.79 0.46 -11.60
C LYS A 15 4.54 -0.15 -12.24
N GLY A 16 3.38 0.45 -11.95
CA GLY A 16 2.07 -0.02 -12.47
C GLY A 16 1.44 -1.16 -11.68
N ALA A 17 2.04 -1.60 -10.58
CA ALA A 17 1.47 -2.66 -9.76
C ALA A 17 0.22 -2.21 -8.98
N LYS A 18 -0.71 -3.15 -8.82
CA LYS A 18 -1.87 -3.03 -7.93
C LYS A 18 -1.89 -4.25 -7.03
N GLY A 19 -2.22 -4.05 -5.76
CA GLY A 19 -2.29 -5.11 -4.78
C GLY A 19 -3.35 -4.82 -3.74
N ILE A 20 -3.47 -5.72 -2.79
CA ILE A 20 -4.33 -5.61 -1.63
C ILE A 20 -3.45 -5.35 -0.41
N CYS A 21 -3.81 -4.35 0.38
CA CYS A 21 -3.19 -4.08 1.65
C CYS A 21 -3.34 -5.31 2.57
N ASN A 22 -2.23 -5.81 3.12
CA ASN A 22 -2.28 -6.94 4.04
C ASN A 22 -2.91 -6.60 5.41
N LEU A 23 -2.96 -5.31 5.76
CA LEU A 23 -3.50 -4.82 7.04
C LEU A 23 -5.02 -4.57 6.96
N CYS A 24 -5.47 -3.80 5.96
CA CYS A 24 -6.87 -3.38 5.84
C CYS A 24 -7.64 -4.09 4.72
N LEU A 25 -6.99 -4.97 3.96
CA LEU A 25 -7.56 -5.73 2.84
C LEU A 25 -8.17 -4.83 1.74
N LYS A 26 -7.72 -3.59 1.63
CA LYS A 26 -8.16 -2.64 0.60
C LYS A 26 -7.16 -2.51 -0.54
N GLU A 27 -7.65 -2.03 -1.67
CA GLU A 27 -6.82 -1.79 -2.86
C GLU A 27 -5.73 -0.75 -2.61
N VAL A 28 -4.51 -1.12 -2.95
CA VAL A 28 -3.32 -0.27 -2.94
C VAL A 28 -2.69 -0.26 -4.32
N ILE A 29 -2.14 0.89 -4.69
CA ILE A 29 -1.39 1.11 -5.92
C ILE A 29 0.08 1.33 -5.58
N ALA A 30 0.96 0.75 -6.39
CA ALA A 30 2.39 1.04 -6.28
C ALA A 30 2.65 2.42 -6.87
N LYS A 31 3.09 3.34 -6.03
CA LYS A 31 3.63 4.63 -6.44
C LYS A 31 5.15 4.50 -6.52
N CYS A 32 5.62 4.24 -7.73
CA CYS A 32 7.03 4.21 -8.08
C CYS A 32 7.32 5.46 -8.92
N GLY A 33 8.20 6.33 -8.44
CA GLY A 33 8.63 7.53 -9.16
C GLY A 33 10.14 7.58 -9.24
N ASP A 34 10.67 8.18 -10.30
CA ASP A 34 12.13 8.32 -10.52
C ASP A 34 12.84 9.04 -9.35
N ILE A 35 12.11 9.94 -8.70
CA ILE A 35 12.59 10.78 -7.59
C ILE A 35 12.09 10.25 -6.23
N LYS A 36 11.07 9.39 -6.19
CA LYS A 36 10.38 8.97 -4.96
C LYS A 36 10.48 7.47 -4.72
N VAL A 37 10.82 7.13 -3.48
CA VAL A 37 10.85 5.75 -2.98
C VAL A 37 9.59 4.97 -3.37
N HIS A 38 9.81 3.77 -3.90
CA HIS A 38 8.73 2.88 -4.28
C HIS A 38 7.95 2.49 -3.04
N HIS A 39 6.68 2.87 -2.99
CA HIS A 39 5.82 2.53 -1.87
C HIS A 39 4.41 2.18 -2.35
N TRP A 40 3.74 1.33 -1.58
CA TRP A 40 2.31 1.09 -1.74
C TRP A 40 1.52 2.22 -1.09
N ALA A 41 0.56 2.77 -1.84
CA ALA A 41 -0.35 3.82 -1.42
C ALA A 41 -1.81 3.38 -1.61
N HIS A 42 -2.69 3.73 -0.67
CA HIS A 42 -4.12 3.41 -0.81
C HIS A 42 -4.77 4.21 -1.93
N LEU A 43 -5.62 3.54 -2.71
CA LEU A 43 -6.37 4.15 -3.82
C LEU A 43 -7.42 5.16 -3.32
N LYS A 44 -8.03 4.86 -2.17
CA LYS A 44 -8.91 5.77 -1.44
C LYS A 44 -8.20 6.20 -0.16
N THR A 45 -8.56 7.36 0.39
CA THR A 45 -8.16 7.88 1.70
C THR A 45 -8.69 7.02 2.85
N ASN A 46 -8.46 5.71 2.78
CA ASN A 46 -8.64 4.82 3.89
C ASN A 46 -7.35 4.91 4.68
N ALA A 47 -7.45 5.53 5.85
CA ALA A 47 -6.47 5.37 6.91
C ALA A 47 -6.34 3.87 7.16
N CYS A 48 -5.33 3.25 6.55
CA CYS A 48 -4.78 2.02 7.06
C CYS A 48 -4.16 2.45 8.38
N ASP A 49 -4.77 1.98 9.46
CA ASP A 49 -4.57 2.43 10.82
C ASP A 49 -5.32 3.73 11.15
N LYS A 50 -6.52 3.56 11.74
CA LYS A 50 -7.22 4.61 12.52
C LYS A 50 -6.62 4.79 13.92
N TRP A 51 -5.53 4.09 14.25
CA TRP A 51 -5.01 4.11 15.60
C TRP A 51 -3.98 5.22 15.76
N TRP A 52 -4.50 6.44 15.86
CA TRP A 52 -3.85 7.49 16.63
C TRP A 52 -4.78 7.79 17.80
N GLU A 53 -4.63 7.06 18.90
CA GLU A 53 -5.13 7.52 20.19
C GLU A 53 -4.20 8.67 20.59
N ASN A 54 -4.64 9.93 20.42
CA ASN A 54 -4.07 11.01 21.20
C ASN A 54 -4.64 10.83 22.60
N GLU A 55 -3.79 10.48 23.56
CA GLU A 55 -4.05 10.80 24.97
C GLU A 55 -3.59 12.23 25.24
#